data_AF-A0A1H9YNI2-F1
#
_entry.id   AF-A0A1H9YNI2-F1
#
_cell.length_a   1.000
_cell.length_b   1.000
_cell.length_c   1.000
_cell.angle_alpha   90.00
_cell.angle_beta   90.00
_cell.angle_gamma   90.00
#
_symmetry.space_group_name_H-M   'P 1'
#
loop_
_entity.id
_entity.type
_entity.pdbx_description
1 polymer ?
#
loop_
_entity_poly.entity_id
_entity_poly.type
_entity_poly.pdbx_seq_one_letter_code
_entity_poly.pdbx_strand_id
1 'polypeptide(L)'
;MEDFSRRYSVQKSDFSTDGFITILYVDGVIVAADLNEKVERYERLLREALGKADISPIERSHMRKVAEDYKNMSRSYYEDGMHFIRSKDPVNALICFSYGHAWLDAGARLGVFDVDDDVLFTI
;
A
#
# COMPACT_ATOMS: atom_id res chain seq x y z
N MET A 1 2.70 6.83 -35.81
CA MET A 1 3.18 5.74 -34.94
C MET A 1 4.39 6.29 -34.21
N GLU A 2 4.20 6.80 -32.99
CA GLU A 2 5.27 7.47 -32.24
C GLU A 2 6.33 6.46 -31.80
N ASP A 3 7.59 6.85 -32.00
CA ASP A 3 8.78 6.06 -31.70
C ASP A 3 8.99 5.96 -30.17
N PHE A 4 8.67 4.80 -29.60
CA PHE A 4 8.77 4.50 -28.17
C PHE A 4 10.22 4.37 -27.67
N SER A 5 11.20 4.37 -28.59
CA SER A 5 12.65 4.26 -28.31
C SER A 5 13.23 5.46 -27.56
N ARG A 6 12.61 6.65 -27.66
CA ARG A 6 13.17 7.91 -27.13
C ARG A 6 12.92 8.18 -25.63
N ARG A 7 12.13 7.37 -24.92
CA ARG A 7 11.87 7.57 -23.48
C ARG A 7 12.80 6.81 -22.53
N TYR A 8 13.73 6.00 -23.05
CA TYR A 8 14.57 5.15 -22.22
C TYR A 8 16.04 5.37 -22.56
N SER A 9 16.71 6.27 -21.85
CA SER A 9 18.17 6.38 -21.88
C SER A 9 18.76 5.64 -20.68
N VAL A 10 19.40 4.49 -20.92
CA VAL A 10 20.18 3.77 -19.91
C VAL A 10 21.54 4.46 -19.81
N GLN A 11 21.79 5.21 -18.73
CA GLN A 11 23.14 5.63 -18.37
C GLN A 11 23.77 4.58 -17.46
N LYS A 12 24.84 3.93 -17.92
CA LYS A 12 25.70 3.11 -17.05
C LYS A 12 26.72 4.03 -16.39
N SER A 13 26.72 4.11 -15.06
CA SER A 13 27.78 4.76 -14.30
C SER A 13 28.82 3.74 -13.85
N ASP A 14 30.09 4.04 -14.08
CA ASP A 14 31.23 3.23 -13.65
C ASP A 14 31.51 3.42 -12.15
N PHE A 15 30.74 2.76 -11.28
CA PHE A 15 31.13 2.59 -9.87
C PHE A 15 30.93 1.14 -9.43
N SER A 16 31.99 0.60 -8.82
CA SER A 16 32.19 -0.82 -8.56
C SER A 16 31.39 -1.30 -7.34
N THR A 17 30.73 -2.44 -7.57
CA THR A 17 30.52 -3.61 -6.69
C THR A 17 30.60 -3.40 -5.18
N ASP A 18 29.46 -3.14 -4.56
CA ASP A 18 29.05 -3.91 -3.39
C ASP A 18 27.58 -4.32 -3.61
N GLY A 19 27.31 -5.61 -3.39
CA GLY A 19 26.12 -6.28 -3.86
C GLY A 19 24.81 -5.64 -3.39
N PHE A 20 23.76 -5.93 -4.15
CA PHE A 20 22.35 -5.57 -3.97
C PHE A 20 21.88 -4.33 -4.75
N ILE A 21 21.24 -4.64 -5.89
CA ILE A 21 20.33 -3.82 -6.69
C ILE A 21 21.03 -2.90 -7.71
N THR A 22 20.88 -3.27 -8.99
CA THR A 22 21.13 -2.40 -10.14
C THR A 22 20.33 -1.11 -9.98
N ILE A 23 21.00 0.03 -9.81
CA ILE A 23 20.35 1.34 -9.71
C ILE A 23 19.75 1.67 -11.08
N LEU A 24 18.42 1.69 -11.18
CA LEU A 24 17.69 2.11 -12.37
C LEU A 24 17.19 3.55 -12.17
N TYR A 25 17.48 4.41 -13.15
CA TYR A 25 16.97 5.77 -13.23
C TYR A 25 15.84 5.83 -14.26
N VAL A 26 14.68 6.37 -13.87
CA VAL A 26 13.58 6.72 -14.77
C VAL A 26 13.23 8.18 -14.51
N ASP A 27 13.29 9.03 -15.54
CA ASP A 27 13.03 10.48 -15.46
C ASP A 27 13.79 11.20 -14.34
N GLY A 28 15.03 10.77 -14.05
CA GLY A 28 15.88 11.37 -13.00
C GLY A 28 15.61 10.87 -11.57
N VAL A 29 14.70 9.91 -11.40
CA VAL A 29 14.36 9.33 -10.09
C VAL A 29 14.99 7.95 -9.95
N ILE A 30 15.57 7.67 -8.78
CA ILE A 30 16.05 6.34 -8.40
C ILE A 30 14.83 5.45 -8.09
N VAL A 31 14.52 4.51 -8.98
CA VAL A 31 13.30 3.67 -8.90
C VAL A 31 13.22 2.89 -7.59
N ALA A 32 14.34 2.38 -7.08
CA ALA A 32 14.38 1.66 -5.81
C ALA A 32 14.07 2.57 -4.60
N ALA A 33 14.52 3.84 -4.64
CA ALA A 33 14.25 4.80 -3.57
C ALA A 33 12.78 5.25 -3.58
N ASP A 34 12.21 5.46 -4.77
CA ASP A 34 10.78 5.76 -4.95
C ASP A 34 9.87 4.61 -4.48
N LEU A 35 10.26 3.35 -4.75
CA LEU A 35 9.52 2.19 -4.27
C LEU A 35 9.53 2.09 -2.74
N ASN A 36 10.68 2.29 -2.10
CA ASN A 36 10.78 2.23 -0.64
C ASN A 36 9.95 3.33 0.03
N GLU A 37 9.99 4.56 -0.49
CA GLU A 37 9.13 5.66 0.01
C GLU A 37 7.65 5.28 -0.08
N LYS A 38 7.21 4.75 -1.22
CA LYS A 38 5.82 4.33 -1.40
C LYS A 38 5.44 3.22 -0.44
N VAL A 39 6.30 2.22 -0.27
CA VAL A 39 6.06 1.12 0.67
C VAL A 39 5.86 1.66 2.09
N GLU A 40 6.78 2.50 2.58
CA GLU A 40 6.69 3.10 3.92
C GLU A 40 5.47 4.00 4.08
N ARG A 41 5.13 4.76 3.05
CA ARG A 41 3.94 5.62 3.06
C ARG A 41 2.66 4.79 3.14
N TYR A 42 2.51 3.77 2.31
CA TYR A 42 1.29 2.95 2.27
C TYR A 42 1.16 2.03 3.48
N GLU A 43 2.26 1.52 4.04
CA GLU A 43 2.25 0.83 5.32
C GLU A 43 1.66 1.72 6.41
N ARG A 44 2.19 2.95 6.53
CA ARG A 44 1.73 3.91 7.54
C ARG A 44 0.26 4.27 7.36
N LEU A 45 -0.17 4.55 6.13
CA LEU A 45 -1.58 4.84 5.83
C LEU A 45 -2.48 3.69 6.28
N LEU A 46 -2.16 2.45 5.91
CA LEU A 46 -2.96 1.29 6.31
C LEU A 46 -2.97 1.10 7.83
N ARG A 47 -1.80 1.22 8.49
CA ARG A 47 -1.69 1.06 9.94
C ARG A 47 -2.55 2.09 10.68
N GLU A 48 -2.53 3.34 10.24
CA GLU A 48 -3.33 4.42 10.82
C GLU A 48 -4.82 4.20 10.55
N ALA A 49 -5.20 3.83 9.32
CA ALA A 49 -6.59 3.55 8.95
C ALA A 49 -7.17 2.38 9.79
N LEU A 50 -6.40 1.30 9.98
CA LEU A 50 -6.79 0.18 10.86
C LEU A 50 -7.05 0.63 12.31
N GLY A 51 -6.29 1.62 12.77
CA GLY A 51 -6.43 2.20 14.11
C GLY A 51 -7.68 3.07 14.27
N LYS A 52 -8.17 3.70 13.19
CA LYS A 52 -9.34 4.58 13.22
C LYS A 52 -10.66 3.92 12.78
N ALA A 53 -10.61 2.79 12.06
CA ALA A 53 -11.80 2.15 11.51
C ALA A 53 -12.60 1.39 12.57
N ASP A 54 -13.38 2.09 13.40
CA ASP A 54 -14.24 1.48 14.42
C ASP A 54 -15.55 0.95 13.84
N ILE A 55 -15.99 -0.21 14.30
CA ILE A 55 -17.16 -0.88 13.72
C ILE A 55 -18.44 -0.19 14.22
N SER A 56 -19.18 0.40 13.29
CA SER A 56 -20.40 1.18 13.56
C SER A 56 -21.68 0.33 13.73
N PRO A 57 -21.93 -0.71 12.90
CA PRO A 57 -23.16 -1.49 12.98
C PRO A 57 -23.40 -2.14 14.36
N ILE A 58 -24.68 -2.18 14.76
CA ILE A 58 -25.11 -2.80 16.02
C ILE A 58 -24.72 -4.27 16.09
N GLU A 59 -24.50 -4.73 17.31
CA GLU A 59 -24.12 -6.10 17.62
C GLU A 59 -25.13 -7.12 17.06
N ARG A 60 -24.62 -8.25 16.55
CA ARG A 60 -25.41 -9.34 15.90
C ARG A 60 -26.17 -8.98 14.61
N SER A 61 -25.96 -7.81 14.00
CA SER A 61 -26.51 -7.51 12.68
C SER A 61 -25.73 -8.17 11.53
N HIS A 62 -26.34 -8.31 10.35
CA HIS A 62 -25.61 -8.76 9.16
C HIS A 62 -24.49 -7.78 8.78
N MET A 63 -24.72 -6.47 8.93
CA MET A 63 -23.72 -5.44 8.63
C MET A 63 -22.55 -5.45 9.62
N ARG A 64 -22.75 -5.90 10.86
CA ARG A 64 -21.65 -6.14 11.81
C ARG A 64 -20.64 -7.13 11.24
N LYS A 65 -21.13 -8.27 10.73
CA LYS A 65 -20.26 -9.29 10.12
C LYS A 65 -19.53 -8.74 8.89
N VAL A 66 -20.23 -7.97 8.05
CA VAL A 66 -19.59 -7.30 6.90
C VAL A 66 -18.45 -6.38 7.35
N ALA A 67 -18.68 -5.57 8.39
CA ALA A 67 -17.65 -4.69 8.94
C ALA A 67 -16.44 -5.47 9.50
N GLU A 68 -16.71 -6.56 10.24
CA GLU A 68 -15.70 -7.46 10.79
C GLU A 68 -14.89 -8.12 9.68
N ASP A 69 -15.53 -8.63 8.63
CA ASP A 69 -14.87 -9.23 7.48
C ASP A 69 -13.98 -8.21 6.76
N TYR A 70 -14.45 -6.97 6.55
CA TYR A 70 -13.66 -5.91 5.93
C TYR A 70 -12.42 -5.55 6.77
N LYS A 71 -12.59 -5.36 8.08
CA LYS A 71 -11.48 -5.06 9.00
C LYS A 71 -10.51 -6.24 9.11
N ASN A 72 -11.02 -7.47 9.08
CA ASN A 72 -10.20 -8.68 9.09
C ASN A 72 -9.36 -8.81 7.81
N MET A 73 -9.99 -8.64 6.63
CA MET A 73 -9.26 -8.66 5.35
C MET A 73 -8.18 -7.59 5.30
N SER A 74 -8.50 -6.37 5.73
CA SER A 74 -7.53 -5.28 5.83
C SER A 74 -6.33 -5.62 6.73
N ARG A 75 -6.59 -6.21 7.90
CA ARG A 75 -5.54 -6.69 8.82
C ARG A 75 -4.69 -7.81 8.22
N SER A 76 -5.30 -8.79 7.56
CA SER A 76 -4.57 -9.87 6.89
C SER A 76 -3.62 -9.33 5.83
N TYR A 77 -4.07 -8.37 5.01
CA TYR A 77 -3.21 -7.70 4.04
C TYR A 77 -2.06 -6.91 4.71
N TYR A 78 -2.31 -6.26 5.85
CA TYR A 78 -1.23 -5.62 6.60
C TYR A 78 -0.18 -6.63 7.08
N GLU A 79 -0.62 -7.77 7.63
CA GLU A 79 0.27 -8.84 8.09
C GLU A 79 1.09 -9.46 6.95
N ASP A 80 0.45 -9.69 5.79
CA ASP A 80 1.11 -10.16 4.57
C ASP A 80 2.12 -9.13 4.04
N GLY A 81 1.75 -7.84 4.04
CA GLY A 81 2.68 -6.76 3.66
C GLY A 81 3.92 -6.76 4.55
N MET A 82 3.73 -6.88 5.86
CA MET A 82 4.84 -6.99 6.81
C MET A 82 5.66 -8.27 6.61
N HIS A 83 5.05 -9.37 6.17
CA HIS A 83 5.78 -10.57 5.77
C HIS A 83 6.66 -10.31 4.55
N PHE A 84 6.12 -9.68 3.50
CA PHE A 84 6.88 -9.36 2.28
C PHE A 84 8.03 -8.38 2.54
N ILE A 85 7.90 -7.43 3.47
CA ILE A 85 9.02 -6.61 3.94
C ILE A 85 10.15 -7.48 4.49
N ARG A 86 9.85 -8.40 5.41
CA ARG A 86 10.85 -9.31 5.99
C ARG A 86 11.49 -10.22 4.95
N SER A 87 10.74 -10.59 3.92
CA SER A 87 11.18 -11.40 2.79
C SER A 87 11.90 -10.61 1.68
N LYS A 88 12.13 -9.31 1.86
CA LYS A 88 12.78 -8.40 0.88
C LYS A 88 12.05 -8.33 -0.46
N ASP A 89 10.72 -8.35 -0.43
CA ASP A 89 9.83 -8.23 -1.59
C ASP A 89 8.97 -6.96 -1.49
N PRO A 90 9.56 -5.77 -1.75
CA PRO A 90 8.87 -4.50 -1.56
C PRO A 90 7.70 -4.27 -2.53
N VAL A 91 7.71 -4.93 -3.69
CA VAL A 91 6.61 -4.82 -4.66
C VAL A 91 5.35 -5.49 -4.10
N ASN A 92 5.47 -6.73 -3.63
CA ASN A 92 4.33 -7.42 -3.02
C ASN A 92 3.91 -6.78 -1.69
N ALA A 93 4.86 -6.23 -0.92
CA ALA A 93 4.52 -5.44 0.26
C ALA A 93 3.65 -4.21 -0.08
N LEU A 94 4.05 -3.42 -1.09
CA LEU A 94 3.27 -2.27 -1.55
C LEU A 94 1.87 -2.66 -2.01
N ILE A 95 1.74 -3.77 -2.75
CA ILE A 95 0.45 -4.30 -3.20
C ILE A 95 -0.41 -4.63 -1.98
N CYS A 96 0.12 -5.39 -1.03
CA CYS A 96 -0.61 -5.77 0.18
C CYS A 96 -1.09 -4.53 0.97
N PHE A 97 -0.23 -3.56 1.23
CA PHE A 97 -0.63 -2.34 1.94
C PHE A 97 -1.69 -1.53 1.19
N SER A 98 -1.58 -1.43 -0.14
CA SER A 98 -2.56 -0.74 -0.98
C SER A 98 -3.93 -1.43 -0.95
N TYR A 99 -3.96 -2.76 -1.07
CA TYR A 99 -5.20 -3.54 -1.03
C TYR A 99 -5.83 -3.55 0.36
N GLY A 100 -5.03 -3.64 1.43
CA GLY A 100 -5.52 -3.55 2.80
C GLY A 100 -6.20 -2.21 3.08
N HIS A 101 -5.67 -1.11 2.52
CA HIS A 101 -6.30 0.21 2.63
C HIS A 101 -7.61 0.28 1.86
N ALA A 102 -7.64 -0.26 0.64
CA ALA A 102 -8.84 -0.27 -0.20
C ALA A 102 -10.03 -1.00 0.47
N TRP A 103 -9.78 -2.05 1.26
CA TRP A 103 -10.83 -2.68 2.07
C TRP A 103 -11.44 -1.73 3.09
N LEU A 104 -10.63 -0.90 3.76
CA LEU A 104 -11.15 0.06 4.73
C LEU A 104 -11.87 1.23 4.07
N ASP A 105 -11.34 1.76 2.96
CA ASP A 105 -12.01 2.79 2.16
C ASP A 105 -13.40 2.32 1.68
N ALA A 106 -13.49 1.08 1.20
CA ALA A 106 -14.75 0.50 0.78
C ALA A 106 -15.73 0.39 1.95
N GLY A 107 -15.27 0.00 3.14
CA GLY A 107 -16.11 -0.09 4.34
C GLY A 107 -16.54 1.28 4.87
N ALA A 108 -15.66 2.28 4.83
CA ALA A 108 -15.95 3.65 5.20
C ALA A 108 -17.03 4.24 4.28
N ARG A 109 -16.88 4.08 2.96
CA ARG A 109 -17.89 4.50 1.97
C ARG A 109 -19.22 3.75 2.11
N LEU A 110 -19.19 2.49 2.50
CA LEU A 110 -20.40 1.70 2.78
C LEU A 110 -21.09 2.16 4.08
N GLY A 111 -20.39 2.88 4.95
CA GLY A 111 -20.90 3.33 6.25
C GLY A 111 -20.85 2.27 7.35
N VAL A 112 -19.98 1.26 7.22
CA VAL A 112 -19.82 0.21 8.23
C VAL A 112 -18.73 0.53 9.26
N PHE A 113 -17.95 1.59 9.03
CA PHE A 113 -17.00 2.14 9.99
C PHE A 113 -17.41 3.54 10.44
N ASP A 114 -17.18 3.84 11.71
CA ASP A 114 -17.27 5.19 12.28
C ASP A 114 -15.92 5.88 12.09
N VAL A 115 -15.83 6.73 11.07
CA VAL A 115 -14.61 7.42 10.66
C VAL A 115 -14.93 8.87 10.29
N ASP A 116 -14.01 9.78 10.59
CA ASP A 116 -14.17 11.23 10.42
C ASP A 116 -12.98 11.90 9.71
N ASP A 117 -12.09 11.11 9.10
CA ASP A 117 -10.84 11.58 8.48
C ASP A 117 -10.88 11.41 6.95
N ASP A 118 -11.12 12.51 6.24
CA ASP A 118 -11.20 12.61 4.77
C ASP A 118 -9.83 12.60 4.08
N VAL A 119 -8.75 12.70 4.84
CA VAL A 119 -7.37 12.56 4.35
C VAL A 119 -6.96 11.10 4.35
N LEU A 120 -7.36 10.36 5.40
CA LEU A 120 -7.03 8.96 5.58
C LEU A 120 -7.99 8.03 4.85
N PHE A 121 -9.26 8.40 4.75
CA PHE A 121 -10.27 7.64 4.01
C PHE A 121 -10.78 8.44 2.84
N THR A 122 -11.08 7.76 1.73
CA THR A 122 -11.69 8.41 0.57
C THR A 122 -13.20 8.55 0.77
N ILE A 123 -13.67 9.37 1.71
CA ILE A 123 -15.09 9.61 2.02
C ILE A 123 -15.56 11.03 1.68
#